data_AF-A0A5C7JK58-F1
#
_entry.id   AF-A0A5C7JK58-F1
#
_cell.length_a   1.000
_cell.length_b   1.000
_cell.length_c   1.000
_cell.angle_alpha   90.00
_cell.angle_beta   90.00
_cell.angle_gamma   90.00
#
_symmetry.space_group_name_H-M   'P 1'
#
loop_
_entity.id
_entity.type
_entity.pdbx_description
1 polymer ?
#
loop_
_entity_poly.entity_id
_entity_poly.type
_entity_poly.pdbx_seq_one_letter_code
_entity_poly.pdbx_strand_id
1 'polypeptide(L)'
;MSDSTVPKCKDCGNYDEHFILGLKKQLLGKIAFETNKDLANLKYNLGLCNHVDATIVLTQYVDILDRLLECDSCLKEENVEEIVSTIKNKLN
;
A
#
# COMPACT_ATOMS: atom_id res chain seq x y z
N MET A 1 -30.06 9.95 -11.95
CA MET A 1 -29.53 10.46 -10.68
C MET A 1 -28.04 10.21 -10.72
N SER A 2 -27.26 11.25 -10.97
CA SER A 2 -25.81 11.14 -11.03
C SER A 2 -25.33 10.96 -9.60
N ASP A 3 -24.89 9.74 -9.27
CA ASP A 3 -24.17 9.45 -8.04
C ASP A 3 -22.80 10.14 -8.15
N SER A 4 -22.81 11.46 -7.96
CA SER A 4 -21.58 12.21 -7.73
C SER A 4 -21.16 11.93 -6.30
N THR A 5 -20.59 10.76 -6.08
CA THR A 5 -19.61 10.56 -5.01
C THR A 5 -18.46 11.50 -5.32
N VAL A 6 -18.58 12.74 -4.85
CA VAL A 6 -17.48 13.70 -4.89
C VAL A 6 -16.31 13.00 -4.18
N PRO A 7 -15.18 12.76 -4.86
CA PRO A 7 -14.03 12.14 -4.22
C PRO A 7 -13.66 12.98 -3.01
N LYS A 8 -13.51 12.35 -1.83
CA LYS A 8 -13.16 13.08 -0.60
C LYS A 8 -11.90 13.95 -0.80
N CYS A 9 -10.96 13.53 -1.66
CA CYS A 9 -9.66 14.17 -1.87
C CYS A 9 -9.50 14.78 -3.28
N LYS A 10 -10.47 15.58 -3.73
CA LYS A 10 -10.53 16.10 -5.11
C LYS A 10 -9.30 16.89 -5.60
N ASP A 11 -8.40 17.30 -4.69
CA ASP A 11 -7.21 18.12 -4.96
C ASP A 11 -5.86 17.43 -4.60
N CYS A 12 -5.84 16.12 -4.29
CA CYS A 12 -4.63 15.42 -3.78
C CYS A 12 -3.89 14.55 -4.81
N GLY A 13 -4.24 14.63 -6.10
CA GLY A 13 -3.62 13.88 -7.19
C GLY A 13 -4.63 13.34 -8.20
N ASN A 14 -4.16 12.67 -9.25
CA ASN A 14 -5.00 12.13 -10.33
C ASN A 14 -5.72 10.81 -9.98
N TYR A 15 -5.57 10.31 -8.75
CA TYR A 15 -6.06 8.99 -8.34
C TYR A 15 -7.37 9.11 -7.56
N ASP A 16 -8.39 8.38 -7.99
CA ASP A 16 -9.64 8.27 -7.25
C ASP A 16 -9.54 7.30 -6.06
N GLU A 17 -10.54 7.35 -5.18
CA GLU A 17 -10.62 6.51 -3.99
C GLU A 17 -10.60 5.01 -4.31
N HIS A 18 -11.24 4.61 -5.42
CA HIS A 18 -11.27 3.22 -5.87
C HIS A 18 -9.89 2.70 -6.25
N PHE A 19 -9.09 3.52 -6.91
CA PHE A 19 -7.72 3.20 -7.26
C PHE A 19 -6.87 2.99 -6.00
N ILE A 20 -6.92 3.92 -5.05
CA ILE A 20 -6.14 3.85 -3.81
C ILE A 20 -6.54 2.63 -2.96
N LEU A 21 -7.84 2.35 -2.84
CA LEU A 21 -8.36 1.14 -2.18
C LEU A 21 -7.91 -0.15 -2.90
N GLY A 22 -7.89 -0.14 -4.23
CA GLY A 22 -7.39 -1.25 -5.03
C GLY A 22 -5.90 -1.52 -4.78
N LEU A 23 -5.09 -0.46 -4.73
CA LEU A 23 -3.66 -0.54 -4.42
C LEU A 23 -3.41 -1.07 -3.00
N LYS A 24 -4.18 -0.58 -2.02
CA LYS A 24 -4.14 -1.05 -0.62
C LYS A 24 -4.43 -2.55 -0.54
N LYS A 25 -5.46 -3.02 -1.24
CA LYS A 25 -5.82 -4.45 -1.26
C LYS A 25 -4.69 -5.32 -1.83
N GLN A 26 -4.01 -4.86 -2.88
CA GLN A 26 -2.86 -5.59 -3.44
C GLN A 26 -1.69 -5.65 -2.46
N LEU A 27 -1.39 -4.54 -1.78
CA LEU A 27 -0.36 -4.48 -0.73
C LEU A 27 -0.64 -5.44 0.42
N LEU A 28 -1.87 -5.43 0.94
CA LEU A 28 -2.30 -6.37 1.99
C LEU A 28 -2.16 -7.83 1.54
N GLY A 29 -2.49 -8.12 0.27
CA GLY A 29 -2.27 -9.44 -0.32
C GLY A 29 -0.79 -9.85 -0.34
N LYS A 30 0.11 -8.92 -0.70
CA LYS A 30 1.55 -9.17 -0.72
C LYS A 30 2.12 -9.37 0.69
N ILE A 31 1.70 -8.55 1.66
CA ILE A 31 2.06 -8.71 3.08
C ILE A 31 1.66 -10.10 3.58
N ALA A 32 0.42 -10.52 3.29
CA ALA A 32 -0.06 -11.84 3.69
C ALA A 32 0.74 -12.97 3.04
N PHE A 33 1.09 -12.83 1.76
CA PHE A 33 1.93 -13.80 1.06
C PHE A 33 3.34 -13.92 1.68
N GLU A 34 4.03 -12.80 1.89
CA GLU A 34 5.36 -12.77 2.50
C GLU A 34 5.34 -13.30 3.94
N THR A 35 4.34 -12.90 4.73
CA THR A 35 4.15 -13.40 6.11
C THR A 35 3.95 -14.92 6.13
N ASN A 36 3.15 -15.46 5.21
CA ASN A 36 2.94 -16.90 5.09
C ASN A 36 4.20 -17.64 4.67
N LYS A 37 4.99 -17.05 3.77
CA LYS A 37 6.29 -17.58 3.37
C LYS A 37 7.25 -17.64 4.55
N ASP A 38 7.30 -16.58 5.37
CA ASP A 38 8.13 -16.54 6.57
C ASP A 38 7.68 -17.55 7.63
N LEU A 39 6.38 -17.67 7.86
CA LEU A 39 5.82 -18.70 8.73
C LEU A 39 6.18 -20.12 8.25
N ALA A 40 6.10 -20.36 6.94
CA ALA A 40 6.53 -21.64 6.36
C ALA A 40 8.03 -21.86 6.55
N ASN A 41 8.86 -20.85 6.30
CA ASN A 41 10.32 -20.92 6.49
C ASN A 41 10.69 -21.23 7.94
N LEU A 42 10.02 -20.60 8.91
CA LEU A 42 10.20 -20.87 10.33
C LEU A 42 9.72 -22.28 10.70
N LYS A 43 8.54 -22.68 10.24
CA LYS A 43 7.96 -24.00 10.50
C LYS A 43 8.83 -25.14 9.98
N TYR A 44 9.42 -24.96 8.80
CA TYR A 44 10.23 -25.98 8.13
C TYR A 44 11.75 -25.76 8.30
N ASN A 45 12.15 -24.76 9.10
CA ASN A 45 13.54 -24.38 9.39
C ASN A 45 14.42 -24.25 8.12
N LEU A 46 13.90 -23.58 7.10
CA LEU A 46 14.51 -23.50 5.77
C LEU A 46 15.73 -22.56 5.69
N GLY A 47 16.11 -21.90 6.80
CA GLY A 47 17.27 -21.00 6.85
C GLY A 47 17.13 -19.70 6.05
N LEU A 48 15.95 -19.41 5.52
CA LEU A 48 15.65 -18.20 4.73
C LEU A 48 15.26 -17.04 5.67
N CYS A 49 16.21 -16.55 6.46
CA CYS A 49 16.05 -15.33 7.29
C CYS A 49 16.27 -14.10 6.41
N ASN A 50 15.23 -13.53 5.80
CA ASN A 50 15.42 -12.33 4.97
C ASN A 50 14.20 -11.42 4.79
N HIS A 51 13.17 -11.38 5.64
CA HIS A 51 11.93 -10.68 5.21
C HIS A 51 11.16 -9.84 6.24
N VAL A 52 11.61 -9.75 7.50
CA VAL A 52 10.97 -8.84 8.47
C VAL A 52 11.01 -7.38 7.96
N ASP A 53 12.15 -6.95 7.40
CA ASP A 53 12.29 -5.60 6.86
C ASP A 53 11.40 -5.33 5.63
N ALA A 54 11.22 -6.34 4.76
CA ALA A 54 10.39 -6.20 3.57
C ALA A 54 8.91 -6.02 3.92
N THR A 55 8.43 -6.77 4.91
CA THR A 55 7.03 -6.69 5.38
C THR A 55 6.77 -5.37 6.13
N ILE A 56 7.76 -4.86 6.87
CA ILE A 56 7.69 -3.54 7.52
C ILE A 56 7.51 -2.43 6.48
N VAL A 57 8.32 -2.43 5.42
CA VAL A 57 8.21 -1.43 4.34
C VAL A 57 6.86 -1.49 3.64
N LEU A 58 6.33 -2.69 3.38
CA LEU A 58 4.98 -2.84 2.81
C LEU A 58 3.89 -2.30 3.74
N THR A 59 4.04 -2.49 5.05
CA THR A 59 3.10 -1.97 6.05
C THR A 59 3.11 -0.45 6.10
N GLN A 60 4.29 0.18 5.98
CA GLN A 60 4.41 1.64 5.88
C GLN A 60 3.67 2.20 4.65
N TYR A 61 3.70 1.50 3.51
CA TYR A 61 2.91 1.90 2.35
C TYR A 61 1.40 1.77 2.55
N VAL A 62 0.93 0.81 3.36
CA VAL A 62 -0.49 0.72 3.72
C VAL A 62 -0.91 1.95 4.52
N ASP A 63 -0.12 2.36 5.51
CA ASP A 63 -0.37 3.57 6.30
C ASP A 63 -0.38 4.83 5.42
N ILE A 64 0.53 4.95 4.45
CA ILE A 64 0.55 6.08 3.50
C ILE A 64 -0.74 6.11 2.65
N LEU A 65 -1.22 4.95 2.17
CA LEU A 65 -2.48 4.87 1.42
C LEU A 65 -3.69 5.21 2.28
N ASP A 66 -3.69 4.85 3.57
CA ASP A 66 -4.76 5.22 4.50
C ASP A 66 -4.80 6.72 4.77
N ARG A 67 -3.64 7.34 4.96
CA ARG A 67 -3.52 8.80 5.08
C ARG A 67 -3.94 9.53 3.79
N LEU A 68 -3.68 8.93 2.62
CA LEU A 68 -4.17 9.44 1.34
C LEU A 68 -5.70 9.36 1.23
N LEU A 69 -6.34 8.30 1.72
CA LEU A 69 -7.80 8.13 1.72
C LEU A 69 -8.51 9.09 2.68
N GLU A 70 -7.87 9.44 3.79
CA GLU A 70 -8.39 10.41 4.76
C GLU A 70 -8.25 11.86 4.29
N CYS A 71 -7.62 12.09 3.13
CA CYS A 71 -7.36 13.41 2.61
C CYS A 71 -6.70 14.29 3.66
N ASP A 72 -5.68 13.75 4.34
CA ASP A 72 -4.97 14.33 5.50
C ASP A 72 -4.33 15.74 5.18
N SER A 73 -4.71 16.38 4.06
CA SER A 73 -4.21 17.56 3.30
C SER A 73 -2.73 17.44 2.83
N CYS A 74 -1.96 16.77 3.68
CA CYS A 74 -1.39 15.44 3.57
C CYS A 74 0.05 15.27 3.21
N LEU A 75 0.38 14.88 1.99
CA LEU A 75 1.75 14.52 1.74
C LEU A 75 2.65 15.74 1.55
N LYS A 76 2.09 16.96 1.40
CA LYS A 76 2.61 18.36 1.34
C LYS A 76 4.03 18.66 0.81
N GLU A 77 5.00 17.76 0.89
CA GLU A 77 6.26 17.76 0.14
C GLU A 77 6.55 16.42 -0.58
N GLU A 78 5.81 15.35 -0.32
CA GLU A 78 6.01 14.05 -0.98
C GLU A 78 5.24 13.93 -2.28
N ASN A 79 5.91 13.40 -3.30
CA ASN A 79 5.36 13.18 -4.63
C ASN A 79 4.46 11.93 -4.63
N VAL A 80 3.14 12.14 -4.60
CA VAL A 80 2.13 11.06 -4.61
C VAL A 80 2.32 10.11 -5.80
N GLU A 81 2.72 10.60 -6.97
CA GLU A 81 3.00 9.76 -8.14
C GLU A 81 4.24 8.89 -7.95
N GLU A 82 5.28 9.40 -7.28
CA GLU A 82 6.48 8.63 -6.95
C GLU A 82 6.17 7.53 -5.93
N ILE A 83 5.35 7.83 -4.92
CA ILE A 83 4.88 6.86 -3.92
C ILE A 83 4.08 5.76 -4.61
N VAL A 84 3.09 6.11 -5.42
CA VAL A 84 2.26 5.13 -6.16
C VAL A 84 3.12 4.29 -7.11
N SER A 85 4.08 4.91 -7.82
CA SER A 85 5.02 4.19 -8.69
C SER A 85 5.87 3.20 -7.90
N THR A 86 6.38 3.61 -6.74
CA THR A 86 7.19 2.77 -5.86
C THR A 86 6.39 1.58 -5.33
N ILE A 87 5.15 1.81 -4.90
CA ILE A 87 4.24 0.75 -4.47
C ILE A 87 4.00 -0.25 -5.61
N LYS A 88 3.71 0.23 -6.83
CA LYS A 88 3.49 -0.66 -7.99
C LYS A 88 4.72 -1.50 -8.31
N ASN A 89 5.93 -0.93 -8.22
CA ASN A 89 7.18 -1.66 -8.42
C ASN A 89 7.40 -2.74 -7.35
N LYS A 90 6.98 -2.49 -6.10
CA LYS A 90 7.04 -3.49 -5.03
C LYS A 90 5.98 -4.56 -5.17
N LEU A 91 4.88 -4.30 -5.88
CA LEU A 91 3.81 -5.28 -6.12
C LEU A 91 4.13 -6.25 -7.25
N ASN A 92 4.85 -5.81 -8.28
CA ASN A 92 5.46 -6.67 -9.30
C ASN A 92 6.49 -7.64 -8.68
#